data_AF-A0A8T7F457-F1
#
_entry.id   AF-A0A8T7F457-F1
#
_cell.length_a   1.000
_cell.length_b   1.000
_cell.length_c   1.000
_cell.angle_alpha   90.00
_cell.angle_beta   90.00
_cell.angle_gamma   90.00
#
_symmetry.space_group_name_H-M   'P 1'
#
loop_
_entity.id
_entity.type
_entity.pdbx_description
1 polymer ?
#
loop_
_entity_poly.entity_id
_entity_poly.type
_entity_poly.pdbx_seq_one_letter_code
_entity_poly.pdbx_strand_id
1 'polypeptide(L)'
;MPFKQLRWVLVTGLIVVIGLILAACDPEPEEAPPTVPEVVENTLQPPFITRTPLYTATLTPSMTFTPSTTPTASDTPTPTTPTATVTSTPTAPPKGTVSSSESRVIVREGPGREYPEVTRVDSGTVVDVLESDQSAAREEWYRVRLVEEDGTIQEGWILGRLIQTDAAIPTAGPTPTVGITIGSPPPLTTAEVSGTPIVFNTGTPPAEISEVNIWAYCEEYNGKVMNLSPRTARSDQTVSIYWSWFVTRPELMADHIAAVDYNVTVNGSRLQNWQQYATQMRRDARNNNNWTVYWYVPLGQLEPGEYTVEYRATWSKVVNDGLTDYGPDTTNTEDVGKCTFTVTE
;
A
#
# COMPACT_ATOMS: atom_id res chain seq x y z
N MET A 1 -16.20 -72.24 -16.69
CA MET A 1 -17.35 -71.69 -15.95
C MET A 1 -17.16 -71.96 -14.46
N PRO A 2 -16.70 -70.98 -13.67
CA PRO A 2 -16.75 -71.00 -12.21
C PRO A 2 -17.64 -69.86 -11.66
N PHE A 3 -17.70 -69.71 -10.33
CA PHE A 3 -18.47 -68.76 -9.49
C PHE A 3 -19.83 -69.33 -9.01
N LYS A 4 -20.17 -69.35 -7.72
CA LYS A 4 -19.83 -68.48 -6.57
C LYS A 4 -19.90 -69.31 -5.28
N GLN A 5 -18.82 -69.38 -4.52
CA GLN A 5 -18.80 -69.89 -3.14
C GLN A 5 -18.87 -68.71 -2.16
N LEU A 6 -20.07 -68.56 -1.60
CA LEU A 6 -20.42 -68.18 -0.23
C LEU A 6 -19.26 -67.77 0.71
N ARG A 7 -19.06 -66.46 0.90
CA ARG A 7 -18.35 -65.87 2.06
C ARG A 7 -19.20 -64.72 2.61
N TRP A 8 -20.10 -65.04 3.53
CA TRP A 8 -20.95 -64.08 4.27
C TRP A 8 -21.04 -64.48 5.75
N VAL A 9 -19.93 -64.87 6.37
CA VAL A 9 -19.83 -65.00 7.84
C VAL A 9 -18.36 -64.78 8.22
N LEU A 10 -17.89 -63.53 8.24
CA LEU A 10 -16.57 -63.17 8.79
C LEU A 10 -16.40 -61.63 8.91
N VAL A 11 -17.40 -60.93 9.46
CA VAL A 11 -17.23 -59.50 9.82
C VAL A 11 -17.83 -59.17 11.21
N THR A 12 -18.54 -60.10 11.85
CA THR A 12 -19.07 -59.94 13.23
C THR A 12 -18.15 -60.54 14.31
N GLY A 13 -16.85 -60.64 14.04
CA GLY A 13 -15.85 -61.19 14.96
C GLY A 13 -14.59 -60.32 15.15
N LEU A 14 -14.58 -59.08 14.63
CA LEU A 14 -13.47 -58.13 14.78
C LEU A 14 -13.88 -56.83 15.52
N ILE A 15 -15.14 -56.73 15.97
CA ILE A 15 -15.66 -55.55 16.68
C ILE A 15 -15.71 -55.74 18.22
N VAL A 16 -15.38 -56.93 18.73
CA VAL A 16 -15.36 -57.21 20.19
C VAL A 16 -13.95 -57.30 20.78
N VAL A 17 -12.89 -57.18 19.97
CA VAL A 17 -11.48 -57.17 20.44
C VAL A 17 -10.76 -55.82 20.23
N ILE A 18 -11.41 -54.85 19.57
CA ILE A 18 -10.94 -53.45 19.48
C ILE A 18 -11.96 -52.55 20.22
N GLY A 19 -12.29 -52.94 21.45
CA GLY A 19 -13.16 -52.21 22.38
C GLY A 19 -12.66 -52.27 23.81
N LEU A 20 -11.36 -52.56 23.99
CA LEU A 20 -10.75 -52.88 25.28
C LEU A 20 -9.36 -52.23 25.41
N ILE A 21 -9.22 -50.98 24.97
CA ILE A 21 -8.04 -50.12 25.22
C ILE A 21 -8.46 -48.65 25.46
N LEU A 22 -9.53 -48.41 26.22
CA LEU A 22 -9.92 -47.07 26.69
C LEU A 22 -10.57 -47.16 28.07
N ALA A 23 -9.76 -47.28 29.12
CA ALA A 23 -10.06 -46.89 30.50
C ALA A 23 -8.85 -47.15 31.42
N ALA A 24 -7.78 -46.40 31.23
CA ALA A 24 -6.70 -46.27 32.22
C ALA A 24 -6.02 -44.92 32.02
N CYS A 25 -6.74 -43.85 32.35
CA CYS A 25 -6.14 -42.53 32.58
C CYS A 25 -6.62 -42.13 33.97
N ASP A 26 -5.85 -42.57 34.97
CA ASP A 26 -6.01 -42.20 36.36
C ASP A 26 -5.47 -40.77 36.50
N PRO A 27 -6.23 -39.78 36.99
CA PRO A 27 -5.68 -38.46 37.25
C PRO A 27 -4.78 -38.53 38.48
N GLU A 28 -3.47 -38.45 38.23
CA GLU A 28 -2.45 -38.22 39.24
C GLU A 28 -2.80 -36.94 40.03
N PRO A 29 -2.83 -36.97 41.37
CA PRO A 29 -3.14 -35.79 42.15
C PRO A 29 -2.01 -34.78 41.95
N GLU A 30 -2.37 -33.64 41.37
CA GLU A 30 -1.50 -32.48 41.19
C GLU A 30 -0.99 -32.06 42.58
N GLU A 31 0.26 -32.39 42.88
CA GLU A 31 0.95 -31.91 44.07
C GLU A 31 0.96 -30.38 44.02
N ALA A 32 0.28 -29.78 44.99
CA ALA A 32 0.31 -28.33 45.19
C ALA A 32 1.79 -27.88 45.29
N PRO A 33 2.17 -26.77 44.64
CA PRO A 33 3.53 -26.27 44.70
C PRO A 33 3.93 -26.00 46.17
N PRO A 34 5.20 -26.21 46.53
CA PRO A 34 5.66 -25.99 47.89
C PRO A 34 5.40 -24.54 48.32
N THR A 35 4.66 -24.39 49.41
CA THR A 35 4.46 -23.12 50.12
C THR A 35 5.83 -22.59 50.51
N VAL A 36 6.32 -21.59 49.78
CA VAL A 36 7.50 -20.82 50.15
C VAL A 36 7.19 -20.12 51.48
N PRO A 37 8.04 -20.23 52.52
CA PRO A 37 7.81 -19.49 53.74
C PRO A 37 7.86 -17.99 53.45
N GLU A 38 6.76 -17.31 53.77
CA GLU A 38 6.62 -15.86 53.76
C GLU A 38 7.69 -15.26 54.68
N VAL A 39 8.75 -14.72 54.06
CA VAL A 39 9.75 -13.92 54.77
C VAL A 39 9.05 -12.62 55.15
N VAL A 40 8.70 -12.52 56.44
CA VAL A 40 8.27 -11.27 57.07
C VAL A 40 9.49 -10.34 57.09
N GLU A 41 9.68 -9.59 56.01
CA GLU A 41 10.67 -8.52 55.99
C GLU A 41 10.06 -7.26 56.59
N ASN A 42 10.61 -6.93 57.75
CA ASN A 42 10.15 -5.91 58.66
C ASN A 42 10.45 -4.51 58.08
N THR A 43 9.38 -3.82 57.67
CA THR A 43 9.16 -2.36 57.72
C THR A 43 10.38 -1.44 57.82
N LEU A 44 10.76 -0.83 56.69
CA LEU A 44 11.22 0.56 56.63
C LEU A 44 10.56 1.27 55.45
N GLN A 45 9.39 1.83 55.73
CA GLN A 45 8.64 2.69 54.80
C GLN A 45 9.37 4.05 54.68
N PRO A 46 9.78 4.51 53.49
CA PRO A 46 10.28 5.87 53.33
C PRO A 46 9.13 6.89 53.52
N PRO A 47 9.40 8.11 54.02
CA PRO A 47 8.35 9.10 54.19
C PRO A 47 7.78 9.51 52.83
N PHE A 48 6.50 9.24 52.63
CA PHE A 48 5.71 9.82 51.55
C PHE A 48 5.64 11.34 51.77
N ILE A 49 6.40 12.11 50.98
CA ILE A 49 6.21 13.56 50.88
C ILE A 49 4.97 13.80 50.03
N THR A 50 3.81 13.87 50.68
CA THR A 50 2.57 14.34 50.05
C THR A 50 2.68 15.85 49.84
N ARG A 51 3.07 16.27 48.63
CA ARG A 51 2.96 17.68 48.21
C ARG A 51 1.50 17.97 47.86
N THR A 52 0.73 18.41 48.84
CA THR A 52 -0.58 19.04 48.61
C THR A 52 -0.33 20.48 48.09
N PRO A 53 -0.65 20.83 46.83
CA PRO A 53 -0.64 22.23 46.45
C PRO A 53 -1.88 22.91 47.04
N LEU A 54 -1.68 23.70 48.10
CA LEU A 54 -2.70 24.61 48.63
C LEU A 54 -2.75 25.86 47.74
N TYR A 55 -3.43 25.79 46.61
CA TYR A 55 -3.69 26.99 45.79
C TYR A 55 -4.67 27.90 46.53
N THR A 56 -4.10 28.92 47.17
CA THR A 56 -4.82 29.99 47.84
C THR A 56 -5.22 31.02 46.77
N ALA A 57 -6.45 30.95 46.27
CA ALA A 57 -6.99 31.96 45.36
C ALA A 57 -7.24 33.27 46.14
N THR A 58 -6.34 34.23 45.99
CA THR A 58 -6.54 35.61 46.46
C THR A 58 -7.15 36.42 45.33
N LEU A 59 -8.44 36.75 45.43
CA LEU A 59 -9.11 37.68 44.51
C LEU A 59 -9.00 39.11 45.04
N THR A 60 -8.49 40.03 44.21
CA THR A 60 -8.77 41.49 44.05
C THR A 60 -7.49 42.28 43.71
N PRO A 61 -7.53 43.48 43.06
CA PRO A 61 -8.65 44.22 42.47
C PRO A 61 -8.46 44.66 40.99
N SER A 62 -9.58 45.17 40.44
CA SER A 62 -9.79 45.92 39.21
C SER A 62 -8.63 46.81 38.73
N MET A 63 -8.17 46.59 37.50
CA MET A 63 -7.46 47.61 36.72
C MET A 63 -8.41 48.24 35.72
N THR A 64 -8.63 49.54 35.90
CA THR A 64 -9.31 50.46 35.00
C THR A 64 -8.55 50.55 33.68
N PHE A 65 -9.16 50.13 32.56
CA PHE A 65 -8.64 50.41 31.23
C PHE A 65 -9.20 51.74 30.72
N THR A 66 -8.27 52.66 30.46
CA THR A 66 -8.42 53.94 29.76
C THR A 66 -9.00 53.73 28.35
N PRO A 67 -9.85 54.63 27.81
CA PRO A 67 -10.40 54.48 26.47
C PRO A 67 -9.31 54.46 25.40
N SER A 68 -9.25 53.37 24.64
CA SER A 68 -8.40 53.20 23.46
C SER A 68 -8.97 54.01 22.29
N THR A 69 -8.09 54.66 21.55
CA THR A 69 -8.39 55.42 20.33
C THR A 69 -9.11 54.53 19.31
N THR A 70 -10.30 54.94 18.91
CA THR A 70 -11.11 54.35 17.84
C THR A 70 -10.23 54.07 16.60
N PRO A 71 -10.08 52.81 16.15
CA PRO A 71 -9.50 52.54 14.84
C PRO A 71 -10.48 53.02 13.77
N THR A 72 -9.97 53.83 12.85
CA THR A 72 -10.61 54.24 11.61
C THR A 72 -11.12 53.00 10.85
N ALA A 73 -12.34 53.06 10.29
CA ALA A 73 -12.88 52.01 9.44
C ALA A 73 -11.91 51.74 8.28
N SER A 74 -11.37 50.52 8.22
CA SER A 74 -10.64 50.03 7.06
C SER A 74 -11.65 49.65 5.99
N ASP A 75 -11.47 50.14 4.77
CA ASP A 75 -12.30 49.79 3.63
C ASP A 75 -12.30 48.26 3.44
N THR A 76 -13.47 47.65 3.65
CA THR A 76 -13.70 46.23 3.37
C THR A 76 -13.59 46.02 1.86
N PRO A 77 -12.65 45.21 1.34
CA PRO A 77 -12.67 44.86 -0.07
C PRO A 77 -13.95 44.06 -0.36
N THR A 78 -14.69 44.49 -1.38
CA THR A 78 -15.88 43.80 -1.88
C THR A 78 -15.50 42.35 -2.26
N PRO A 79 -16.27 41.32 -1.86
CA PRO A 79 -15.99 39.96 -2.27
C PRO A 79 -16.05 39.85 -3.80
N THR A 80 -14.93 39.42 -4.41
CA THR A 80 -14.87 39.13 -5.84
C THR A 80 -15.85 38.02 -6.18
N THR A 81 -16.82 38.33 -7.04
CA THR A 81 -17.71 37.36 -7.67
C THR A 81 -16.88 36.23 -8.30
N PRO A 82 -17.17 34.94 -8.02
CA PRO A 82 -16.45 33.85 -8.65
C PRO A 82 -16.70 33.89 -10.16
N THR A 83 -15.65 34.15 -10.92
CA THR A 83 -15.63 33.97 -12.37
C THR A 83 -15.97 32.51 -12.67
N ALA A 84 -17.03 32.27 -13.43
CA ALA A 84 -17.40 30.93 -13.85
C ALA A 84 -16.23 30.29 -14.62
N THR A 85 -15.63 29.28 -14.02
CA THR A 85 -14.70 28.38 -14.72
C THR A 85 -15.46 27.73 -15.86
N VAL A 86 -15.03 27.97 -17.11
CA VAL A 86 -15.51 27.22 -18.26
C VAL A 86 -15.15 25.75 -18.06
N THR A 87 -16.13 24.96 -17.62
CA THR A 87 -16.04 23.51 -17.60
C THR A 87 -15.94 23.04 -19.05
N SER A 88 -14.76 22.59 -19.47
CA SER A 88 -14.56 21.96 -20.78
C SER A 88 -15.52 20.77 -20.91
N THR A 89 -16.42 20.81 -21.88
CA THR A 89 -17.26 19.66 -22.26
C THR A 89 -16.33 18.48 -22.58
N PRO A 90 -16.53 17.28 -22.00
CA PRO A 90 -15.69 16.13 -22.32
C PRO A 90 -15.83 15.82 -23.81
N THR A 91 -14.77 16.07 -24.57
CA THR A 91 -14.70 15.69 -25.98
C THR A 91 -14.50 14.19 -26.03
N ALA A 92 -15.31 13.48 -26.80
CA ALA A 92 -15.16 12.04 -26.98
C ALA A 92 -13.72 11.73 -27.47
N PRO A 93 -13.06 10.69 -26.92
CA PRO A 93 -11.69 10.37 -27.31
C PRO A 93 -11.60 10.02 -28.80
N PRO A 94 -10.50 10.39 -29.49
CA PRO A 94 -10.28 10.02 -30.87
C PRO A 94 -10.26 8.49 -31.04
N LYS A 95 -10.80 7.98 -32.15
CA LYS A 95 -10.75 6.55 -32.49
C LYS A 95 -9.47 6.23 -33.25
N GLY A 96 -8.91 5.04 -33.04
CA GLY A 96 -7.78 4.50 -33.79
C GLY A 96 -7.98 3.03 -34.13
N THR A 97 -7.40 2.58 -35.23
CA THR A 97 -7.46 1.18 -35.68
C THR A 97 -6.11 0.51 -35.46
N VAL A 98 -6.11 -0.64 -34.79
CA VAL A 98 -4.91 -1.47 -34.62
C VAL A 98 -4.47 -2.01 -35.97
N SER A 99 -3.23 -1.74 -36.38
CA SER A 99 -2.67 -2.21 -37.64
C SER A 99 -1.29 -2.84 -37.40
N SER A 100 -1.23 -4.16 -37.55
CA SER A 100 0.00 -4.95 -37.48
C SER A 100 0.01 -6.03 -38.56
N SER A 101 1.21 -6.44 -38.99
CA SER A 101 1.43 -7.63 -39.81
C SER A 101 1.21 -8.94 -39.05
N GLU A 102 1.20 -8.88 -37.72
CA GLU A 102 0.84 -9.98 -36.83
C GLU A 102 -0.67 -9.99 -36.56
N SER A 103 -1.25 -11.16 -36.29
CA SER A 103 -2.69 -11.30 -36.06
C SER A 103 -3.17 -10.69 -34.74
N ARG A 104 -2.33 -10.66 -33.70
CA ARG A 104 -2.65 -10.12 -32.38
C ARG A 104 -1.52 -9.22 -31.86
N VAL A 105 -1.88 -8.06 -31.32
CA VAL A 105 -0.96 -7.05 -30.76
C VAL A 105 -1.07 -7.02 -29.25
N ILE A 106 0.07 -6.89 -28.57
CA ILE A 106 0.15 -6.86 -27.11
C ILE A 106 -0.22 -5.47 -26.59
N VAL A 107 -1.11 -5.42 -25.60
CA VAL A 107 -1.46 -4.23 -24.83
C VAL A 107 -0.79 -4.36 -23.46
N ARG A 108 -0.14 -3.29 -22.99
CA ARG A 108 0.74 -3.31 -21.81
C ARG A 108 0.28 -2.38 -20.70
N GLU A 109 0.79 -2.58 -19.49
CA GLU A 109 0.44 -1.75 -18.34
C GLU A 109 0.99 -0.31 -18.43
N GLY A 110 2.02 -0.07 -19.23
CA GLY A 110 2.69 1.22 -19.37
C GLY A 110 3.30 1.44 -20.77
N PRO A 111 3.71 2.69 -21.08
CA PRO A 111 4.31 3.05 -22.36
C PRO A 111 5.73 2.49 -22.47
N GLY A 112 5.85 1.24 -22.88
CA GLY A 112 7.14 0.55 -23.00
C GLY A 112 7.00 -0.97 -23.11
N ARG A 113 8.05 -1.65 -23.58
CA ARG A 113 8.05 -3.12 -23.76
C ARG A 113 8.37 -3.87 -22.47
N GLU A 114 8.92 -3.16 -21.49
CA GLU A 114 9.27 -3.59 -20.14
C GLU A 114 8.04 -3.76 -19.24
N TYR A 115 6.93 -3.09 -19.55
CA TYR A 115 5.69 -3.22 -18.80
C TYR A 115 5.01 -4.56 -19.11
N PRO A 116 4.43 -5.24 -18.09
CA PRO A 116 3.72 -6.49 -18.28
C PRO A 116 2.61 -6.41 -19.33
N GLU A 117 2.32 -7.55 -19.96
CA GLU A 117 1.18 -7.71 -20.85
C GLU A 117 -0.12 -7.72 -20.04
N VAL A 118 -1.04 -6.83 -20.41
CA VAL A 118 -2.41 -6.76 -19.88
C VAL A 118 -3.32 -7.69 -20.68
N THR A 119 -3.22 -7.61 -22.01
CA THR A 119 -4.05 -8.38 -22.94
C THR A 119 -3.46 -8.40 -24.35
N ARG A 120 -4.14 -9.08 -25.28
CA ARG A 120 -3.85 -9.04 -26.72
C ARG A 120 -5.10 -8.64 -27.50
N VAL A 121 -4.93 -7.68 -28.40
CA VAL A 121 -5.97 -7.18 -29.29
C VAL A 121 -5.72 -7.63 -30.73
N ASP A 122 -6.78 -8.00 -31.46
CA ASP A 122 -6.64 -8.43 -32.85
C ASP A 122 -6.32 -7.24 -33.78
N SER A 123 -5.56 -7.52 -34.85
CA SER A 123 -5.32 -6.51 -35.89
C SER A 123 -6.64 -6.17 -36.61
N GLY A 124 -6.91 -4.89 -36.80
CA GLY A 124 -8.18 -4.36 -37.33
C GLY A 124 -9.18 -3.90 -36.27
N THR A 125 -8.93 -4.15 -34.97
CA THR A 125 -9.80 -3.67 -33.90
C THR A 125 -9.76 -2.14 -33.78
N VAL A 126 -10.93 -1.53 -33.63
CA VAL A 126 -11.08 -0.09 -33.38
C VAL A 126 -11.09 0.16 -31.87
N VAL A 127 -10.24 1.08 -31.42
CA VAL A 127 -10.06 1.45 -30.02
C VAL A 127 -10.24 2.95 -29.82
N ASP A 128 -10.61 3.37 -28.61
CA ASP A 128 -10.53 4.77 -28.20
C ASP A 128 -9.10 5.09 -27.78
N VAL A 129 -8.50 6.11 -28.38
CA VAL A 129 -7.16 6.58 -28.03
C VAL A 129 -7.30 7.73 -27.03
N LEU A 130 -6.79 7.53 -25.82
CA LEU A 130 -7.02 8.44 -24.70
C LEU A 130 -5.91 9.47 -24.57
N GLU A 131 -4.66 9.04 -24.66
CA GLU A 131 -3.47 9.88 -24.47
C GLU A 131 -2.25 9.25 -25.17
N SER A 132 -1.24 10.07 -25.47
CA SER A 132 0.08 9.62 -25.89
C SER A 132 1.16 9.96 -24.87
N ASP A 133 2.15 9.09 -24.75
CA ASP A 133 3.34 9.27 -23.92
C ASP A 133 4.55 8.60 -24.57
N GLN A 134 5.76 8.98 -24.18
CA GLN A 134 7.01 8.39 -24.65
C GLN A 134 7.56 7.40 -23.63
N SER A 135 8.00 6.24 -24.11
CA SER A 135 8.79 5.33 -23.28
C SER A 135 10.16 5.93 -22.95
N ALA A 136 10.88 5.32 -22.01
CA ALA A 136 12.28 5.67 -21.74
C ALA A 136 13.18 5.56 -22.98
N ALA A 137 12.81 4.72 -23.96
CA ALA A 137 13.49 4.58 -25.24
C ALA A 137 13.06 5.62 -26.29
N ARG A 138 12.23 6.60 -25.90
CA ARG A 138 11.60 7.63 -26.77
C ARG A 138 10.74 7.03 -27.87
N GLU A 139 10.20 5.83 -27.63
CA GLU A 139 9.16 5.27 -28.49
C GLU A 139 7.84 5.88 -28.09
N GLU A 140 7.01 6.28 -29.05
CA GLU A 140 5.69 6.80 -28.77
C GLU A 140 4.71 5.65 -28.51
N TRP A 141 3.96 5.76 -27.42
CA TRP A 141 2.93 4.81 -27.01
C TRP A 141 1.61 5.54 -26.81
N TYR A 142 0.53 4.86 -27.15
CA TYR A 142 -0.81 5.37 -26.94
C TYR A 142 -1.51 4.55 -25.88
N ARG A 143 -2.13 5.22 -24.93
CA ARG A 143 -3.06 4.59 -24.03
C ARG A 143 -4.39 4.47 -24.76
N VAL A 144 -4.86 3.25 -24.89
CA VAL A 144 -6.10 2.91 -25.58
C VAL A 144 -7.10 2.31 -24.61
N ARG A 145 -8.37 2.54 -24.89
CA ARG A 145 -9.51 1.89 -24.24
C ARG A 145 -10.13 0.91 -25.22
N LEU A 146 -10.21 -0.32 -24.77
CA LEU A 146 -10.85 -1.46 -25.41
C LEU A 146 -12.21 -1.67 -24.74
N VAL A 147 -13.22 -1.97 -25.56
CA VAL A 147 -14.52 -2.42 -25.09
C VAL A 147 -14.68 -3.83 -25.63
N GLU A 148 -14.69 -4.82 -24.74
CA GLU A 148 -14.87 -6.22 -25.09
C GLU A 148 -16.33 -6.52 -25.47
N GLU A 149 -16.58 -7.68 -26.09
CA GLU A 149 -17.91 -8.06 -26.59
C GLU A 149 -18.99 -8.14 -25.48
N ASP A 150 -18.57 -8.40 -24.24
CA ASP A 150 -19.43 -8.42 -23.04
C ASP A 150 -19.68 -7.02 -22.44
N GLY A 151 -19.10 -5.97 -23.04
CA GLY A 151 -19.16 -4.59 -22.57
C GLY A 151 -18.12 -4.23 -21.51
N THR A 152 -17.21 -5.14 -21.16
CA THR A 152 -16.10 -4.88 -20.25
C THR A 152 -15.15 -3.87 -20.86
N ILE A 153 -14.78 -2.85 -20.07
CA ILE A 153 -13.85 -1.80 -20.48
C ILE A 153 -12.47 -2.13 -19.93
N GLN A 154 -11.49 -2.27 -20.83
CA GLN A 154 -10.09 -2.47 -20.48
C GLN A 154 -9.24 -1.36 -21.08
N GLU A 155 -8.28 -0.83 -20.32
CA GLU A 155 -7.34 0.18 -20.81
C GLU A 155 -5.91 -0.34 -20.74
N GLY A 156 -5.06 0.11 -21.65
CA GLY A 156 -3.64 -0.19 -21.61
C GLY A 156 -2.88 0.50 -22.73
N TRP A 157 -1.57 0.28 -22.78
CA TRP A 157 -0.66 0.96 -23.67
C TRP A 157 -0.30 0.07 -24.86
N ILE A 158 -0.41 0.65 -26.05
CA ILE A 158 -0.04 0.04 -27.31
C ILE A 158 0.99 0.92 -28.01
N LEU A 159 1.95 0.30 -28.69
CA LEU A 159 2.99 1.03 -29.39
C LEU A 159 2.35 1.89 -30.48
N GLY A 160 2.60 3.20 -30.45
CA GLY A 160 1.84 4.20 -31.22
C GLY A 160 1.84 3.94 -32.73
N ARG A 161 2.96 3.44 -33.28
CA ARG A 161 3.06 3.06 -34.71
C ARG A 161 2.13 1.92 -35.15
N LEU A 162 1.53 1.20 -34.21
CA LEU A 162 0.57 0.13 -34.46
C LEU A 162 -0.87 0.64 -34.44
N ILE A 163 -1.10 1.94 -34.24
CA ILE A 163 -2.42 2.56 -34.30
C ILE A 163 -2.48 3.53 -35.48
N GLN A 164 -3.42 3.29 -36.38
CA GLN A 164 -3.77 4.24 -37.44
C GLN A 164 -4.90 5.15 -36.93
N THR A 165 -4.65 6.45 -36.88
CA THR A 165 -5.66 7.46 -36.56
C THR A 165 -5.38 8.75 -37.31
N ASP A 166 -6.43 9.42 -37.75
CA ASP A 166 -6.36 10.71 -38.45
C ASP A 166 -6.55 11.90 -37.48
N ALA A 167 -6.75 11.62 -36.19
CA ALA A 167 -7.04 12.61 -35.17
C ALA A 167 -5.80 12.90 -34.31
N ALA A 168 -5.63 14.16 -33.93
CA ALA A 168 -4.59 14.56 -33.00
C ALA A 168 -4.85 13.94 -31.62
N ILE A 169 -3.87 13.22 -31.08
CA ILE A 169 -3.95 12.58 -29.77
C ILE A 169 -3.43 13.57 -28.73
N PRO A 170 -4.14 13.76 -27.61
CA PRO A 170 -3.62 14.59 -26.54
C PRO A 170 -2.36 13.95 -25.94
N THR A 171 -1.26 14.69 -25.93
CA THR A 171 -0.04 14.29 -25.21
C THR A 171 -0.29 14.45 -23.71
N ALA A 172 0.14 13.47 -22.91
CA ALA A 172 0.13 13.60 -21.46
C ALA A 172 0.87 14.89 -21.06
N GLY A 173 0.16 15.85 -20.47
CA GLY A 173 0.76 17.12 -20.07
C GLY A 173 1.78 16.90 -18.95
N PRO A 174 2.84 17.73 -18.83
CA PRO A 174 3.71 17.68 -17.67
C PRO A 174 2.87 17.96 -16.41
N THR A 175 2.86 17.01 -15.47
CA THR A 175 2.20 17.14 -14.17
C THR A 175 2.60 18.49 -13.53
N PRO A 176 1.66 19.36 -13.09
CA PRO A 176 1.98 20.73 -12.69
C PRO A 176 2.96 20.76 -11.52
N THR A 177 4.17 21.29 -11.78
CA THR A 177 5.20 21.55 -10.77
C THR A 177 4.87 22.86 -10.06
N VAL A 178 4.47 22.81 -8.79
CA VAL A 178 4.35 24.00 -7.94
C VAL A 178 5.76 24.43 -7.52
N GLY A 179 6.28 25.50 -8.13
CA GLY A 179 7.61 26.04 -7.85
C GLY A 179 7.59 27.01 -6.66
N ILE A 180 8.40 26.72 -5.63
CA ILE A 180 8.75 27.69 -4.58
C ILE A 180 10.25 27.94 -4.66
N THR A 181 10.64 29.20 -4.89
CA THR A 181 12.02 29.69 -4.93
C THR A 181 12.63 29.67 -3.52
N ILE A 182 13.78 29.01 -3.33
CA ILE A 182 14.53 29.03 -2.06
C ILE A 182 15.95 29.58 -2.30
N GLY A 183 16.31 30.61 -1.55
CA GLY A 183 17.65 31.21 -1.52
C GLY A 183 18.66 30.33 -0.79
N SER A 184 19.92 30.44 -1.20
CA SER A 184 21.08 29.67 -0.74
C SER A 184 21.36 29.80 0.77
N PRO A 185 21.76 28.72 1.50
CA PRO A 185 22.02 28.77 2.94
C PRO A 185 23.50 29.03 3.31
N PRO A 186 23.80 29.68 4.46
CA PRO A 186 25.11 29.62 5.13
C PRO A 186 25.22 28.39 6.06
N PRO A 187 26.42 28.00 6.53
CA PRO A 187 26.65 26.65 7.01
C PRO A 187 26.26 26.38 8.47
N LEU A 188 25.98 25.09 8.70
CA LEU A 188 25.48 24.35 9.86
C LEU A 188 26.02 24.72 11.26
N THR A 189 25.10 24.71 12.24
CA THR A 189 25.32 24.12 13.57
C THR A 189 24.05 23.41 14.06
N THR A 190 24.28 22.25 14.67
CA THR A 190 23.40 21.18 15.15
C THR A 190 22.37 21.59 16.23
N ALA A 191 21.09 21.21 16.06
CA ALA A 191 20.26 20.38 16.98
C ALA A 191 18.73 20.65 16.85
N GLU A 192 17.98 19.55 16.67
CA GLU A 192 16.58 19.29 17.09
C GLU A 192 15.43 20.24 16.70
N VAL A 193 14.64 19.83 15.69
CA VAL A 193 13.20 19.50 15.77
C VAL A 193 12.86 18.77 14.45
N SER A 194 12.58 17.48 14.53
CA SER A 194 12.33 16.59 13.39
C SER A 194 10.91 16.80 12.84
N GLY A 195 10.81 17.61 11.80
CA GLY A 195 9.61 17.79 10.98
C GLY A 195 10.04 17.97 9.54
N THR A 196 10.60 16.91 8.94
CA THR A 196 11.06 16.94 7.56
C THR A 196 9.85 16.86 6.62
N PRO A 197 9.58 17.86 5.76
CA PRO A 197 8.69 17.65 4.64
C PRO A 197 9.31 16.59 3.72
N ILE A 198 8.51 15.58 3.36
CA ILE A 198 8.84 14.54 2.39
C ILE A 198 9.31 15.19 1.09
N VAL A 199 10.60 15.09 0.80
CA VAL A 199 11.20 15.49 -0.47
C VAL A 199 10.84 14.42 -1.49
N PHE A 200 9.87 14.70 -2.36
CA PHE A 200 9.67 13.87 -3.55
C PHE A 200 10.84 14.11 -4.49
N ASN A 201 11.77 13.15 -4.53
CA ASN A 201 12.90 13.18 -5.44
C ASN A 201 12.37 13.22 -6.88
N THR A 202 12.82 14.21 -7.68
CA THR A 202 12.58 14.27 -9.13
C THR A 202 13.44 13.25 -9.89
N GLY A 203 13.57 12.04 -9.33
CA GLY A 203 14.41 10.94 -9.81
C GLY A 203 13.59 9.81 -10.45
N THR A 204 14.29 8.75 -10.84
CA THR A 204 13.75 7.48 -11.33
C THR A 204 12.48 7.08 -10.58
N PRO A 205 11.37 6.74 -11.27
CA PRO A 205 10.14 6.25 -10.66
C PRO A 205 10.42 5.18 -9.59
N PRO A 206 9.72 5.14 -8.45
CA PRO A 206 10.04 4.21 -7.36
C PRO A 206 10.12 2.73 -7.78
N ALA A 207 9.25 2.30 -8.71
CA ALA A 207 9.25 0.95 -9.26
C ALA A 207 10.47 0.63 -10.15
N GLU A 208 11.18 1.66 -10.61
CA GLU A 208 12.35 1.57 -11.49
C GLU A 208 13.67 1.74 -10.72
N ILE A 209 13.61 1.93 -9.39
CA ILE A 209 14.81 1.98 -8.54
C ILE A 209 15.52 0.62 -8.52
N SER A 210 14.76 -0.47 -8.64
CA SER A 210 15.26 -1.84 -8.56
C SER A 210 14.85 -2.66 -9.77
N GLU A 211 15.72 -3.56 -10.21
CA GLU A 211 15.46 -4.49 -11.31
C GLU A 211 14.44 -5.57 -10.94
N VAL A 212 14.40 -5.97 -9.67
CA VAL A 212 13.45 -6.95 -9.15
C VAL A 212 12.64 -6.34 -8.01
N ASN A 213 11.31 -6.39 -8.15
CA ASN A 213 10.38 -5.89 -7.15
C ASN A 213 9.65 -7.09 -6.51
N ILE A 214 9.90 -7.34 -5.23
CA ILE A 214 9.30 -8.46 -4.47
C ILE A 214 8.09 -7.96 -3.68
N TRP A 215 6.94 -8.59 -3.87
CA TRP A 215 5.72 -8.19 -3.17
C TRP A 215 5.77 -8.63 -1.71
N ALA A 216 5.53 -7.71 -0.78
CA ALA A 216 5.76 -7.93 0.64
C ALA A 216 4.96 -9.10 1.25
N TYR A 217 3.85 -9.48 0.61
CA TYR A 217 2.94 -10.54 1.04
C TYR A 217 2.62 -11.54 -0.09
N CYS A 218 3.65 -11.93 -0.84
CA CYS A 218 3.55 -12.84 -1.97
C CYS A 218 3.09 -14.28 -1.61
N GLU A 219 3.17 -14.70 -0.35
CA GLU A 219 2.76 -16.03 0.13
C GLU A 219 1.48 -16.02 0.93
N GLU A 220 1.27 -15.00 1.77
CA GLU A 220 0.10 -14.91 2.63
C GLU A 220 -0.27 -13.45 2.90
N TYR A 221 -1.57 -13.15 2.89
CA TYR A 221 -2.13 -11.86 3.30
C TYR A 221 -3.40 -12.07 4.12
N ASN A 222 -3.43 -11.59 5.36
CA ASN A 222 -4.54 -11.73 6.30
C ASN A 222 -5.11 -13.16 6.39
N GLY A 223 -4.23 -14.16 6.54
CA GLY A 223 -4.61 -15.57 6.62
C GLY A 223 -4.99 -16.22 5.29
N LYS A 224 -4.93 -15.48 4.17
CA LYS A 224 -5.19 -15.99 2.82
C LYS A 224 -3.89 -16.33 2.13
N VAL A 225 -3.76 -17.56 1.63
CA VAL A 225 -2.63 -17.97 0.81
C VAL A 225 -2.65 -17.24 -0.53
N MET A 226 -1.55 -16.58 -0.83
CA MET A 226 -1.26 -15.90 -2.09
C MET A 226 -0.37 -16.82 -2.92
N ASN A 227 -0.68 -17.01 -4.20
CA ASN A 227 0.11 -17.87 -5.09
C ASN A 227 0.73 -17.05 -6.21
N LEU A 228 1.53 -16.05 -5.84
CA LEU A 228 2.10 -15.07 -6.77
C LEU A 228 3.63 -15.23 -6.88
N SER A 229 4.14 -15.04 -8.10
CA SER A 229 5.55 -15.16 -8.51
C SER A 229 5.97 -13.84 -9.19
N PRO A 230 7.26 -13.42 -9.12
CA PRO A 230 8.45 -14.22 -8.81
C PRO A 230 8.93 -14.13 -7.36
N ARG A 231 9.42 -15.26 -6.85
CA ARG A 231 10.09 -15.41 -5.54
C ARG A 231 11.62 -15.47 -5.66
N THR A 232 12.18 -14.99 -6.76
CA THR A 232 13.62 -15.14 -7.04
C THR A 232 14.22 -13.85 -7.60
N ALA A 233 15.41 -13.52 -7.12
CA ALA A 233 16.28 -12.47 -7.67
C ALA A 233 17.69 -13.04 -7.87
N ARG A 234 18.51 -12.38 -8.69
CA ARG A 234 19.95 -12.68 -8.77
C ARG A 234 20.76 -11.69 -7.94
N SER A 235 21.93 -12.11 -7.47
CA SER A 235 22.80 -11.28 -6.62
C SER A 235 23.41 -10.09 -7.36
N ASP A 236 23.46 -10.15 -8.69
CA ASP A 236 23.83 -9.02 -9.54
C ASP A 236 22.69 -8.02 -9.77
N GLN A 237 21.45 -8.35 -9.37
CA GLN A 237 20.29 -7.49 -9.53
C GLN A 237 20.02 -6.67 -8.28
N THR A 238 19.55 -5.45 -8.50
CA THR A 238 18.96 -4.63 -7.44
C THR A 238 17.55 -5.09 -7.09
N VAL A 239 17.25 -5.20 -5.80
CA VAL A 239 15.95 -5.68 -5.26
C VAL A 239 15.24 -4.55 -4.53
N SER A 240 13.90 -4.50 -4.62
CA SER A 240 13.04 -3.74 -3.72
C SER A 240 11.95 -4.62 -3.11
N ILE A 241 11.46 -4.22 -1.94
CA ILE A 241 10.21 -4.75 -1.38
C ILE A 241 9.11 -3.74 -1.68
N TYR A 242 7.99 -4.21 -2.22
CA TYR A 242 6.87 -3.34 -2.54
C TYR A 242 5.53 -3.80 -1.96
N TRP A 243 4.64 -2.84 -1.75
CA TRP A 243 3.24 -3.04 -1.35
C TRP A 243 2.38 -1.86 -1.81
N SER A 244 1.07 -1.93 -1.58
CA SER A 244 0.14 -0.88 -1.98
C SER A 244 -0.99 -0.67 -0.99
N TRP A 245 -1.59 0.51 -1.08
CA TRP A 245 -2.90 0.80 -0.48
C TRP A 245 -3.81 1.41 -1.53
N PHE A 246 -5.09 1.04 -1.51
CA PHE A 246 -6.09 1.66 -2.38
C PHE A 246 -7.20 2.32 -1.57
N VAL A 247 -7.85 3.29 -2.20
CA VAL A 247 -9.09 3.91 -1.73
C VAL A 247 -10.05 4.12 -2.89
N THR A 248 -11.36 3.98 -2.68
CA THR A 248 -12.35 4.22 -3.74
C THR A 248 -12.48 5.70 -4.09
N ARG A 249 -12.14 6.59 -3.15
CA ARG A 249 -12.17 8.04 -3.32
C ARG A 249 -10.84 8.67 -2.89
N PRO A 250 -10.26 9.57 -3.70
CA PRO A 250 -8.88 10.03 -3.49
C PRO A 250 -8.69 10.80 -2.19
N GLU A 251 -9.73 11.48 -1.67
CA GLU A 251 -9.69 12.20 -0.41
C GLU A 251 -9.40 11.30 0.81
N LEU A 252 -9.69 10.01 0.73
CA LEU A 252 -9.47 9.05 1.81
C LEU A 252 -8.00 8.63 1.95
N MET A 253 -7.18 8.83 0.90
CA MET A 253 -5.77 8.43 0.92
C MET A 253 -4.96 9.23 1.94
N ALA A 254 -5.28 10.51 2.12
CA ALA A 254 -4.56 11.37 3.06
C ALA A 254 -4.73 10.90 4.51
N ASP A 255 -5.93 10.44 4.88
CA ASP A 255 -6.20 9.90 6.21
C ASP A 255 -5.42 8.61 6.46
N HIS A 256 -5.37 7.72 5.47
CA HIS A 256 -4.55 6.50 5.52
C HIS A 256 -3.07 6.83 5.74
N ILE A 257 -2.48 7.64 4.86
CA ILE A 257 -1.05 7.98 4.91
C ILE A 257 -0.67 8.64 6.24
N ALA A 258 -1.55 9.46 6.82
CA ALA A 258 -1.29 10.11 8.10
C ALA A 258 -1.43 9.18 9.31
N ALA A 259 -2.22 8.10 9.20
CA ALA A 259 -2.53 7.22 10.31
C ALA A 259 -1.71 5.92 10.33
N VAL A 260 -1.27 5.44 9.17
CA VAL A 260 -0.67 4.10 9.00
C VAL A 260 0.77 4.04 9.51
N ASP A 261 1.08 3.00 10.28
CA ASP A 261 2.44 2.53 10.56
C ASP A 261 2.67 1.22 9.80
N TYR A 262 3.49 1.28 8.76
CA TYR A 262 4.04 0.09 8.11
C TYR A 262 5.28 -0.39 8.87
N ASN A 263 5.15 -1.56 9.49
CA ASN A 263 6.23 -2.29 10.13
C ASN A 263 6.60 -3.50 9.26
N VAL A 264 7.23 -3.21 8.12
CA VAL A 264 7.72 -4.22 7.18
C VAL A 264 9.15 -4.60 7.55
N THR A 265 9.44 -5.88 7.72
CA THR A 265 10.78 -6.39 8.05
C THR A 265 11.31 -7.32 6.96
N VAL A 266 12.63 -7.35 6.81
CA VAL A 266 13.36 -8.33 5.98
C VAL A 266 14.35 -9.03 6.90
N ASN A 267 14.22 -10.34 7.08
CA ASN A 267 14.99 -11.15 8.03
C ASN A 267 14.97 -10.53 9.45
N GLY A 268 13.80 -10.03 9.88
CA GLY A 268 13.60 -9.34 11.17
C GLY A 268 14.12 -7.91 11.24
N SER A 269 14.81 -7.41 10.22
CA SER A 269 15.27 -6.03 10.15
C SER A 269 14.20 -5.12 9.55
N ARG A 270 13.71 -4.14 10.31
CA ARG A 270 12.65 -3.22 9.86
C ARG A 270 13.13 -2.27 8.76
N LEU A 271 12.37 -2.18 7.68
CA LEU A 271 12.55 -1.19 6.61
C LEU A 271 12.28 0.22 7.13
N GLN A 272 13.20 1.14 6.83
CA GLN A 272 13.15 2.53 7.27
C GLN A 272 12.82 3.46 6.10
N ASN A 273 12.33 4.66 6.44
CA ASN A 273 12.06 5.74 5.48
C ASN A 273 11.17 5.31 4.30
N TRP A 274 10.28 4.33 4.50
CA TRP A 274 9.44 3.79 3.42
C TRP A 274 8.59 4.88 2.75
N GLN A 275 8.20 5.91 3.50
CA GLN A 275 7.36 7.02 3.05
C GLN A 275 7.91 7.73 1.81
N GLN A 276 9.24 7.84 1.69
CA GLN A 276 9.87 8.56 0.57
C GLN A 276 9.82 7.77 -0.75
N TYR A 277 9.48 6.48 -0.68
CA TYR A 277 9.41 5.59 -1.83
C TYR A 277 7.97 5.37 -2.33
N ALA A 278 7.06 6.26 -1.93
CA ALA A 278 5.69 6.28 -2.44
C ALA A 278 5.66 6.67 -3.92
N THR A 279 4.86 5.97 -4.71
CA THR A 279 4.49 6.43 -6.06
C THR A 279 3.50 7.59 -5.98
N GLN A 280 3.33 8.30 -7.09
CA GLN A 280 2.16 9.15 -7.25
C GLN A 280 0.88 8.29 -7.15
N MET A 281 -0.15 8.82 -6.50
CA MET A 281 -1.46 8.20 -6.45
C MET A 281 -2.10 8.22 -7.84
N ARG A 282 -2.59 7.06 -8.30
CA ARG A 282 -3.27 6.93 -9.61
C ARG A 282 -4.36 5.89 -9.55
N ARG A 283 -5.27 5.88 -10.54
CA ARG A 283 -6.24 4.78 -10.67
C ARG A 283 -5.55 3.51 -11.18
N ASP A 284 -5.83 2.36 -10.55
CA ASP A 284 -5.20 1.09 -10.87
C ASP A 284 -6.24 -0.01 -11.16
N ALA A 285 -6.21 -0.58 -12.37
CA ALA A 285 -7.14 -1.62 -12.80
C ALA A 285 -7.05 -2.90 -11.94
N ARG A 286 -5.90 -3.18 -11.33
CA ARG A 286 -5.70 -4.34 -10.43
C ARG A 286 -6.46 -4.19 -9.12
N ASN A 287 -6.77 -2.96 -8.73
CA ASN A 287 -7.55 -2.62 -7.55
C ASN A 287 -8.93 -2.08 -7.93
N ASN A 288 -9.59 -2.70 -8.91
CA ASN A 288 -10.92 -2.31 -9.38
C ASN A 288 -11.00 -0.84 -9.83
N ASN A 289 -9.92 -0.32 -10.42
CA ASN A 289 -9.77 1.08 -10.83
C ASN A 289 -9.84 2.08 -9.65
N ASN A 290 -9.61 1.63 -8.42
CA ASN A 290 -9.52 2.49 -7.24
C ASN A 290 -8.22 3.32 -7.28
N TRP A 291 -8.19 4.39 -6.49
CA TRP A 291 -7.00 5.22 -6.33
C TRP A 291 -5.99 4.47 -5.48
N THR A 292 -4.80 4.21 -6.03
CA THR A 292 -3.78 3.39 -5.40
C THR A 292 -2.47 4.15 -5.31
N VAL A 293 -1.79 4.00 -4.16
CA VAL A 293 -0.38 4.34 -3.97
C VAL A 293 0.38 3.05 -3.75
N TYR A 294 1.54 2.93 -4.38
CA TYR A 294 2.51 1.87 -4.15
C TYR A 294 3.71 2.42 -3.41
N TRP A 295 4.40 1.57 -2.66
CA TRP A 295 5.70 1.86 -2.08
C TRP A 295 6.70 0.83 -2.60
N TYR A 296 7.89 1.26 -3.02
CA TYR A 296 8.97 0.41 -3.50
C TYR A 296 10.26 0.70 -2.74
N VAL A 297 10.51 -0.01 -1.64
CA VAL A 297 11.65 0.27 -0.76
C VAL A 297 12.88 -0.52 -1.25
N PRO A 298 13.91 0.16 -1.78
CA PRO A 298 15.08 -0.52 -2.33
C PRO A 298 15.92 -1.16 -1.22
N LEU A 299 16.34 -2.40 -1.44
CA LEU A 299 17.34 -3.11 -0.65
C LEU A 299 18.73 -3.04 -1.29
N GLY A 300 18.79 -2.73 -2.59
CA GLY A 300 20.03 -2.80 -3.38
C GLY A 300 20.32 -4.23 -3.82
N GLN A 301 21.60 -4.53 -4.06
CA GLN A 301 22.05 -5.90 -4.34
C GLN A 301 22.11 -6.70 -3.04
N LEU A 302 21.72 -7.97 -3.13
CA LEU A 302 21.64 -8.88 -2.00
C LEU A 302 22.58 -10.07 -2.21
N GLU A 303 23.15 -10.57 -1.13
CA GLU A 303 23.94 -11.80 -1.17
C GLU A 303 23.04 -13.01 -1.46
N PRO A 304 23.54 -14.05 -2.15
CA PRO A 304 22.79 -15.29 -2.35
C PRO A 304 22.30 -15.88 -1.03
N GLY A 305 21.03 -16.28 -0.99
CA GLY A 305 20.41 -16.79 0.23
C GLY A 305 18.89 -16.69 0.21
N GLU A 306 18.28 -17.16 1.29
CA GLU A 306 16.85 -17.03 1.53
C GLU A 306 16.55 -15.79 2.37
N TYR A 307 15.51 -15.06 1.99
CA TYR A 307 15.05 -13.85 2.66
C TYR A 307 13.57 -13.99 3.00
N THR A 308 13.23 -13.65 4.23
CA THR A 308 11.84 -13.61 4.71
C THR A 308 11.40 -12.17 4.91
N VAL A 309 10.29 -11.80 4.29
CA VAL A 309 9.59 -10.54 4.48
C VAL A 309 8.39 -10.78 5.39
N GLU A 310 8.28 -9.96 6.43
CA GLU A 310 7.07 -9.88 7.25
C GLU A 310 6.45 -8.49 7.08
N TYR A 311 5.20 -8.46 6.63
CA TYR A 311 4.42 -7.24 6.44
C TYR A 311 3.44 -7.07 7.60
N ARG A 312 3.40 -5.87 8.17
CA ARG A 312 2.36 -5.44 9.11
C ARG A 312 1.99 -3.99 8.86
N ALA A 313 0.70 -3.72 8.74
CA ALA A 313 0.14 -2.37 8.74
C ALA A 313 -0.80 -2.23 9.93
N THR A 314 -0.61 -1.16 10.70
CA THR A 314 -1.52 -0.75 11.78
C THR A 314 -1.85 0.71 11.63
N TRP A 315 -2.94 1.17 12.24
CA TRP A 315 -3.35 2.57 12.16
C TRP A 315 -3.49 3.17 13.55
N SER A 316 -3.06 4.43 13.70
CA SER A 316 -3.16 5.18 14.96
C SER A 316 -4.57 5.70 15.25
N LYS A 317 -5.43 5.78 14.23
CA LYS A 317 -6.85 6.15 14.29
C LYS A 317 -7.64 5.32 13.29
N VAL A 318 -8.96 5.32 13.39
CA VAL A 318 -9.82 4.69 12.39
C VAL A 318 -9.66 5.41 11.05
N VAL A 319 -9.48 4.65 9.97
CA VAL A 319 -9.49 5.11 8.58
C VAL A 319 -10.45 4.26 7.75
N ASN A 320 -10.95 4.81 6.64
CA ASN A 320 -11.86 4.11 5.74
C ASN A 320 -11.30 4.16 4.32
N ASP A 321 -11.24 3.01 3.63
CA ASP A 321 -10.78 2.93 2.23
C ASP A 321 -11.90 3.20 1.22
N GLY A 322 -13.12 3.45 1.71
CA GLY A 322 -14.34 3.61 0.93
C GLY A 322 -15.16 2.34 0.78
N LEU A 323 -14.71 1.23 1.35
CA LEU A 323 -15.40 -0.06 1.43
C LEU A 323 -15.53 -0.53 2.89
N THR A 324 -14.44 -0.41 3.68
CA THR A 324 -14.35 -0.92 5.04
C THR A 324 -13.53 0.00 5.94
N ASP A 325 -13.78 -0.06 7.25
CA ASP A 325 -13.00 0.63 8.28
C ASP A 325 -11.79 -0.21 8.74
N TYR A 326 -10.69 0.48 9.05
CA TYR A 326 -9.42 -0.06 9.51
C TYR A 326 -8.91 0.72 10.72
N GLY A 327 -8.17 0.06 11.60
CA GLY A 327 -7.57 0.68 12.78
C GLY A 327 -8.25 0.30 14.11
N PRO A 328 -7.99 1.05 15.19
CA PRO A 328 -8.43 0.71 16.53
C PRO A 328 -9.94 0.55 16.62
N ASP A 329 -10.40 -0.43 17.39
CA ASP A 329 -11.83 -0.72 17.62
C ASP A 329 -12.65 -1.10 16.36
N THR A 330 -11.99 -1.40 15.24
CA THR A 330 -12.62 -1.96 14.03
C THR A 330 -12.41 -3.48 13.95
N THR A 331 -13.06 -4.13 12.97
CA THR A 331 -12.77 -5.55 12.68
C THR A 331 -11.40 -5.74 12.01
N ASN A 332 -10.88 -4.72 11.31
CA ASN A 332 -9.57 -4.76 10.67
C ASN A 332 -8.57 -3.91 11.46
N THR A 333 -8.19 -4.41 12.64
CA THR A 333 -7.24 -3.70 13.51
C THR A 333 -5.82 -3.64 12.92
N GLU A 334 -5.49 -4.61 12.06
CA GLU A 334 -4.22 -4.69 11.36
C GLU A 334 -4.35 -5.46 10.05
N ASP A 335 -3.45 -5.18 9.11
CA ASP A 335 -3.18 -6.07 7.99
C ASP A 335 -1.81 -6.73 8.18
N VAL A 336 -1.73 -8.03 7.94
CA VAL A 336 -0.51 -8.84 8.09
C VAL A 336 -0.25 -9.65 6.82
N GLY A 337 1.02 -9.91 6.53
CA GLY A 337 1.37 -10.78 5.43
C GLY A 337 2.81 -11.26 5.49
N LYS A 338 3.10 -12.22 4.60
CA LYS A 338 4.40 -12.89 4.54
C LYS A 338 4.82 -13.17 3.11
N CYS A 339 6.12 -13.08 2.87
CA CYS A 339 6.74 -13.51 1.62
C CYS A 339 8.13 -14.08 1.89
N THR A 340 8.45 -15.21 1.27
CA THR A 340 9.81 -15.76 1.24
C THR A 340 10.32 -15.70 -0.19
N PHE A 341 11.55 -15.21 -0.38
CA PHE A 341 12.20 -15.15 -1.69
C PHE A 341 13.66 -15.58 -1.60
N THR A 342 14.20 -16.04 -2.73
CA THR A 342 15.57 -16.55 -2.82
C THR A 342 16.39 -15.66 -3.74
N VAL A 343 17.61 -15.34 -3.31
CA VAL A 343 18.62 -14.71 -4.15
C VAL A 343 19.61 -15.77 -4.62
N THR A 344 19.80 -15.90 -5.92
CA THR A 344 20.76 -16.83 -6.55
C THR A 344 21.92 -16.05 -7.16
N GLU A 345 22.99 -16.74 -7.58
CA GLU A 345 24.09 -16.12 -8.34
C GLU A 345 23.69 -15.64 -9.74
#